data_AF-A0A352FU80-F1
#
_entry.id   AF-A0A352FU80-F1
#
_cell.length_a   1.000
_cell.length_b   1.000
_cell.length_c   1.000
_cell.angle_alpha   90.00
_cell.angle_beta   90.00
_cell.angle_gamma   90.00
#
_symmetry.space_group_name_H-M   'P 1'
#
loop_
_entity.id
_entity.type
_entity.pdbx_description
1 polymer ?
#
loop_
_entity_poly.entity_id
_entity_poly.type
_entity_poly.pdbx_seq_one_letter_code
_entity_poly.pdbx_strand_id
1 'polypeptide(L)'
;FTRNPSTGKKELYGEYLLNAQGEDVVAGTRTPNPISQLKKELPKVYEEFNARTQLLEKHYHDMQDCEFTIERGKLWMLQTRTGKRTGAAAVRIAVDMAGEKLIDRATAVQRVTPEHLDQLLHPTVDPKTDARVLATGLPASPGAAQGQVVFSPDEAEEMAKEGTQVVLVRQETSPDDFHGMVAAQAIVTARGGMTSHAAVVARGMGKTCVCGASSIEVDYSQQQFSVDGEIVTKGEWVTVDGSTGRVFLGKVPTIQPSLGTDFHELMKWADKFRVLGVRANADTPLDAKTARGFGAEGIGLCRTEHMFFGDQRLAAMREMILADGVGAREKALDKLLPLQRGDFIGIFREMAGFPVTIRLLDPPLH
;
A
#
# COMPACT_ATOMS: atom_id res chain seq x y z
N PHE A 1 -15.63 -20.81 0.53
CA PHE A 1 -15.87 -19.55 -0.22
C PHE A 1 -16.52 -19.84 -1.57
N THR A 2 -17.53 -19.06 -1.96
CA THR A 2 -18.23 -19.23 -3.26
C THR A 2 -17.41 -18.75 -4.46
N ARG A 3 -16.47 -17.82 -4.22
CA ARG A 3 -15.44 -17.38 -5.17
C ARG A 3 -14.07 -17.40 -4.47
N ASN A 4 -12.99 -17.42 -5.23
CA ASN A 4 -11.63 -17.41 -4.68
C ASN A 4 -11.37 -16.10 -3.92
N PRO A 5 -11.10 -16.11 -2.60
CA PRO A 5 -10.97 -14.91 -1.79
C PRO A 5 -9.68 -14.13 -2.03
N SER A 6 -8.70 -14.72 -2.73
CA SER A 6 -7.41 -14.10 -3.04
C SER A 6 -7.34 -13.52 -4.45
N THR A 7 -7.94 -14.21 -5.43
CA THR A 7 -7.89 -13.80 -6.85
C THR A 7 -9.22 -13.25 -7.37
N GLY A 8 -10.33 -13.49 -6.67
CA GLY A 8 -11.68 -13.13 -7.09
C GLY A 8 -12.29 -14.04 -8.17
N LYS A 9 -11.56 -15.05 -8.67
CA LYS A 9 -12.07 -16.00 -9.66
C LYS A 9 -13.35 -16.68 -9.18
N LYS A 10 -14.33 -16.80 -10.09
CA LYS A 10 -15.60 -17.49 -9.83
C LYS A 10 -15.43 -19.00 -9.84
N GLU A 11 -14.93 -19.54 -8.73
CA GLU A 11 -14.77 -20.95 -8.47
C GLU A 11 -15.00 -21.23 -6.98
N LEU A 12 -15.53 -22.41 -6.65
CA LEU A 12 -15.59 -22.83 -5.24
C LEU A 12 -14.17 -23.01 -4.70
N TYR A 13 -13.87 -22.28 -3.63
CA TYR A 13 -12.57 -22.29 -2.99
C TYR A 13 -12.73 -22.65 -1.51
N GLY A 14 -11.96 -23.62 -1.05
CA GLY A 14 -11.97 -24.09 0.32
C GLY A 14 -11.48 -25.53 0.43
N GLU A 15 -11.61 -26.05 1.63
CA GLU A 15 -11.06 -27.35 2.03
C GLU A 15 -12.11 -28.18 2.77
N TYR A 16 -11.89 -29.49 2.85
CA TYR A 16 -12.71 -30.41 3.61
C TYR A 16 -11.88 -31.59 4.12
N LEU A 17 -12.40 -32.29 5.14
CA LEU A 17 -11.87 -33.56 5.61
C LEU A 17 -13.00 -34.59 5.72
N LEU A 18 -12.71 -35.83 5.30
CA LEU A 18 -13.62 -36.96 5.54
C LEU A 18 -13.38 -37.54 6.93
N ASN A 19 -14.48 -37.97 7.55
CA ASN A 19 -14.50 -38.59 8.88
C ASN A 19 -13.71 -37.74 9.91
N ALA A 20 -14.11 -36.48 10.03
CA ALA A 20 -13.47 -35.45 10.83
C ALA A 20 -14.53 -34.45 11.30
N GLN A 21 -14.23 -33.68 12.34
CA GLN A 21 -15.03 -32.54 12.78
C GLN A 21 -14.39 -31.20 12.37
N GLY A 22 -15.13 -30.10 12.55
CA GLY A 22 -14.63 -28.76 12.19
C GLY A 22 -13.31 -28.40 12.86
N GLU A 23 -13.11 -28.86 14.10
CA GLU A 23 -11.85 -28.66 14.84
C GLU A 23 -10.64 -29.27 14.11
N ASP A 24 -10.78 -30.45 13.50
CA ASP A 24 -9.68 -31.10 12.78
C ASP A 24 -9.24 -30.32 11.52
N VAL A 25 -10.19 -29.61 10.90
CA VAL A 25 -9.92 -28.76 9.73
C VAL A 25 -9.18 -27.49 10.15
N VAL A 26 -9.55 -26.91 11.29
CA VAL A 26 -8.95 -25.66 11.79
C VAL A 26 -7.61 -25.91 12.48
N ALA A 27 -7.48 -27.01 13.22
CA ALA A 27 -6.27 -27.33 13.99
C ALA A 27 -5.09 -27.77 13.11
N GLY A 28 -5.33 -28.15 11.84
CA GLY A 28 -4.27 -28.52 10.90
C GLY A 28 -3.51 -29.80 11.26
N THR A 29 -4.03 -30.61 12.19
CA THR A 29 -3.45 -31.91 12.58
C THR A 29 -3.49 -32.93 11.45
N ARG A 30 -4.45 -32.78 10.54
CA ARG A 30 -4.58 -33.53 9.29
C ARG A 30 -4.56 -32.55 8.12
N THR A 31 -3.83 -32.89 7.07
CA THR A 31 -3.82 -32.10 5.84
C THR A 31 -5.20 -32.11 5.18
N PRO A 32 -5.89 -30.97 5.07
CA PRO A 32 -7.20 -30.89 4.43
C PRO A 32 -7.12 -31.17 2.93
N ASN A 33 -8.20 -31.72 2.36
CA ASN A 33 -8.33 -31.87 0.91
C ASN A 33 -8.97 -30.63 0.29
N PRO A 34 -8.56 -30.20 -0.91
CA PRO A 34 -9.22 -29.10 -1.60
C PRO A 34 -10.65 -29.50 -1.99
N ILE A 35 -11.60 -28.56 -1.90
CA ILE A 35 -13.03 -28.80 -2.19
C ILE A 35 -13.28 -29.37 -3.59
N SER A 36 -12.39 -29.12 -4.55
CA SER A 36 -12.44 -29.69 -5.90
C SER A 36 -12.34 -31.23 -5.91
N GLN A 37 -11.70 -31.82 -4.91
CA GLN A 37 -11.59 -33.27 -4.76
C GLN A 37 -12.90 -33.90 -4.29
N LEU A 38 -13.75 -33.17 -3.55
CA LEU A 38 -15.08 -33.63 -3.14
C LEU A 38 -15.95 -33.98 -4.35
N LYS A 39 -15.76 -33.30 -5.49
CA LYS A 39 -16.42 -33.62 -6.76
C LYS A 39 -16.13 -35.05 -7.24
N LYS A 40 -14.95 -35.60 -6.93
CA LYS A 40 -14.55 -36.97 -7.30
C LYS A 40 -15.04 -37.98 -6.26
N GLU A 41 -14.96 -37.65 -4.97
CA GLU A 41 -15.27 -38.58 -3.88
C GLU A 41 -16.77 -38.70 -3.59
N LEU A 42 -17.50 -37.58 -3.56
CA LEU A 42 -18.93 -37.49 -3.27
C LEU A 42 -19.64 -36.56 -4.27
N PRO A 43 -19.73 -36.93 -5.55
CA PRO A 43 -20.22 -36.04 -6.63
C PRO A 43 -21.62 -35.49 -6.36
N LYS A 44 -22.54 -36.32 -5.84
CA LYS A 44 -23.92 -35.88 -5.54
C LYS A 44 -23.95 -34.78 -4.47
N VAL A 45 -23.12 -34.92 -3.44
CA VAL A 45 -23.03 -33.94 -2.34
C VAL A 45 -22.35 -32.66 -2.82
N TYR A 46 -21.31 -32.78 -3.65
CA TYR A 46 -20.66 -31.62 -4.25
C TYR A 46 -21.61 -30.80 -5.11
N GLU A 47 -22.40 -31.43 -5.98
CA GLU A 47 -23.38 -30.72 -6.80
C GLU A 47 -24.49 -30.08 -5.95
N GLU A 48 -24.95 -30.75 -4.89
CA GLU A 48 -25.88 -30.13 -3.95
C GLU A 48 -25.26 -28.91 -3.27
N PHE A 49 -24.03 -29.03 -2.76
CA PHE A 49 -23.31 -27.93 -2.11
C PHE A 49 -23.08 -26.75 -3.07
N ASN A 50 -22.69 -27.03 -4.31
CA ASN A 50 -22.53 -26.02 -5.35
C ASN A 50 -23.87 -25.29 -5.64
N ALA A 51 -24.98 -26.02 -5.70
CA ALA A 51 -26.30 -25.40 -5.87
C ALA A 51 -26.70 -24.52 -4.66
N ARG A 52 -26.42 -24.97 -3.42
CA ARG A 52 -26.68 -24.18 -2.20
C ARG A 52 -25.83 -22.91 -2.14
N THR A 53 -24.55 -23.01 -2.45
CA THR A 53 -23.63 -21.86 -2.44
C THR A 53 -24.02 -20.82 -3.49
N GLN A 54 -24.45 -21.24 -4.69
CA GLN A 54 -25.00 -20.33 -5.71
C GLN A 54 -26.30 -19.66 -5.23
N LEU A 55 -27.18 -20.39 -4.54
CA LEU A 55 -28.40 -19.82 -3.98
C LEU A 55 -28.08 -18.77 -2.91
N LEU A 56 -27.12 -19.05 -2.03
CA LEU A 56 -26.69 -18.12 -0.99
C LEU A 56 -26.05 -16.86 -1.59
N GLU A 57 -25.17 -17.02 -2.57
CA GLU A 57 -24.58 -15.87 -3.29
C GLU A 57 -25.65 -15.04 -4.00
N LYS A 58 -26.66 -15.67 -4.59
CA LYS A 58 -27.80 -14.97 -5.19
C LYS A 58 -28.66 -14.25 -4.16
N HIS A 59 -28.87 -14.84 -2.99
CA HIS A 59 -29.70 -14.28 -1.93
C HIS A 59 -29.05 -13.08 -1.24
N TYR A 60 -27.80 -13.24 -0.80
CA TYR A 60 -27.03 -12.18 -0.16
C TYR A 60 -26.41 -11.20 -1.17
N HIS A 61 -26.51 -11.53 -2.46
CA HIS A 61 -25.91 -10.82 -3.57
C HIS A 61 -24.39 -10.67 -3.47
N ASP A 62 -23.68 -11.40 -2.60
CA ASP A 62 -22.23 -11.25 -2.36
C ASP A 62 -21.55 -12.60 -2.13
N MET A 63 -20.22 -12.64 -2.26
CA MET A 63 -19.41 -13.83 -2.07
C MET A 63 -19.54 -14.33 -0.63
N GLN A 64 -19.88 -15.62 -0.49
CA GLN A 64 -20.10 -16.22 0.83
C GLN A 64 -18.94 -17.11 1.25
N ASP A 65 -18.54 -16.97 2.50
CA ASP A 65 -17.82 -17.96 3.27
C ASP A 65 -18.84 -18.90 3.92
N CYS A 66 -18.67 -20.21 3.73
CA CYS A 66 -19.68 -21.21 4.11
C CYS A 66 -19.02 -22.36 4.84
N GLU A 67 -19.66 -22.80 5.92
CA GLU A 67 -19.31 -24.02 6.64
C GLU A 67 -20.40 -25.06 6.44
N PHE A 68 -20.00 -26.30 6.22
CA PHE A 68 -20.90 -27.41 5.97
C PHE A 68 -20.39 -28.68 6.65
N THR A 69 -21.29 -29.65 6.80
CA THR A 69 -20.96 -30.99 7.28
C THR A 69 -21.70 -32.02 6.42
N ILE A 70 -21.04 -33.15 6.18
CA ILE A 70 -21.62 -34.30 5.49
C ILE A 70 -21.80 -35.40 6.52
N GLU A 71 -23.04 -35.63 6.93
CA GLU A 71 -23.37 -36.68 7.88
C GLU A 71 -24.02 -37.85 7.14
N ARG A 72 -23.35 -39.00 7.10
CA ARG A 72 -23.85 -40.23 6.46
C ARG A 72 -24.35 -40.00 5.02
N GLY A 73 -23.63 -39.18 4.25
CA GLY A 73 -23.95 -38.85 2.86
C GLY A 73 -24.99 -37.73 2.68
N LYS A 74 -25.48 -37.11 3.76
CA LYS A 74 -26.40 -35.97 3.73
C LYS A 74 -25.65 -34.66 4.02
N LEU A 75 -25.86 -33.65 3.17
CA LEU A 75 -25.30 -32.32 3.34
C LEU A 75 -26.08 -31.51 4.38
N TRP A 76 -25.35 -30.82 5.24
CA TRP A 76 -25.88 -29.82 6.18
C TRP A 76 -25.08 -28.53 6.04
N MET A 77 -25.76 -27.40 5.85
CA MET A 77 -25.16 -26.08 5.90
C MET A 77 -25.21 -25.58 7.35
N LEU A 78 -24.06 -25.20 7.91
CA LEU A 78 -23.95 -24.83 9.33
C LEU A 78 -23.88 -23.31 9.49
N GLN A 79 -23.02 -22.67 8.70
CA GLN A 79 -22.78 -21.24 8.77
C GLN A 79 -22.61 -20.67 7.37
N THR A 80 -23.05 -19.43 7.20
CA THR A 80 -22.68 -18.62 6.05
C THR A 80 -22.51 -17.18 6.49
N ARG A 81 -21.53 -16.49 5.90
CA ARG A 81 -21.26 -15.07 6.13
C ARG A 81 -20.62 -14.48 4.88
N THR A 82 -20.61 -13.16 4.80
CA THR A 82 -19.83 -12.45 3.79
C THR A 82 -18.35 -12.84 3.91
N GLY A 83 -17.77 -13.36 2.83
CA GLY A 83 -16.39 -13.81 2.84
C GLY A 83 -15.41 -12.64 2.86
N LYS A 84 -14.43 -12.69 3.78
CA LYS A 84 -13.25 -11.81 3.74
C LYS A 84 -12.44 -12.11 2.48
N ARG A 85 -11.81 -11.07 1.91
CA ARG A 85 -11.14 -11.14 0.60
C ARG A 85 -10.06 -10.08 0.48
N THR A 86 -9.13 -10.27 -0.46
CA THR A 86 -8.11 -9.27 -0.80
C THR A 86 -8.70 -8.12 -1.61
N GLY A 87 -7.97 -7.01 -1.73
CA GLY A 87 -8.37 -5.89 -2.59
C GLY A 87 -8.57 -6.29 -4.05
N ALA A 88 -7.65 -7.08 -4.60
CA ALA A 88 -7.77 -7.64 -5.95
C ALA A 88 -9.03 -8.50 -6.12
N ALA A 89 -9.32 -9.38 -5.16
CA ALA A 89 -10.53 -10.19 -5.19
C ALA A 89 -11.79 -9.33 -5.03
N ALA A 90 -11.79 -8.32 -4.18
CA ALA A 90 -12.94 -7.42 -3.99
C ALA A 90 -13.32 -6.71 -5.29
N VAL A 91 -12.35 -6.12 -5.99
CA VAL A 91 -12.55 -5.46 -7.29
C VAL A 91 -13.06 -6.45 -8.33
N ARG A 92 -12.40 -7.60 -8.49
CA ARG A 92 -12.79 -8.62 -9.46
C ARG A 92 -14.22 -9.11 -9.23
N ILE A 93 -14.55 -9.46 -7.98
CA ILE A 93 -15.85 -9.97 -7.60
C ILE A 93 -16.95 -8.92 -7.85
N ALA A 94 -16.71 -7.67 -7.49
CA ALA A 94 -17.68 -6.59 -7.70
C ALA A 94 -17.97 -6.37 -9.19
N VAL A 95 -16.93 -6.37 -10.04
CA VAL A 95 -17.07 -6.23 -11.50
C VAL A 95 -17.78 -7.43 -12.11
N ASP A 96 -17.36 -8.65 -11.77
CA ASP A 96 -17.98 -9.89 -12.27
C ASP A 96 -19.47 -9.95 -11.86
N MET A 97 -19.81 -9.63 -10.61
CA MET A 97 -21.21 -9.63 -10.14
C MET A 97 -22.08 -8.58 -10.84
N ALA A 98 -21.53 -7.40 -11.14
CA ALA A 98 -22.22 -6.40 -11.94
C ALA A 98 -22.42 -6.85 -13.40
N GLY A 99 -21.40 -7.51 -13.99
CA GLY A 99 -21.49 -8.12 -15.31
C GLY A 99 -22.52 -9.25 -15.40
N GLU A 100 -22.65 -10.03 -14.32
CA GLU A 100 -23.67 -11.07 -14.14
C GLU A 100 -25.07 -10.51 -13.85
N LYS A 101 -25.21 -9.19 -13.66
CA LYS A 101 -26.44 -8.51 -13.24
C LYS A 101 -26.97 -8.99 -11.88
N LEU A 102 -26.09 -9.51 -11.03
CA LEU A 102 -26.44 -9.85 -9.66
C LEU A 102 -26.55 -8.60 -8.79
N ILE A 103 -25.72 -7.60 -9.08
CA ILE A 103 -25.76 -6.28 -8.44
C ILE A 103 -25.72 -5.19 -9.51
N ASP A 104 -26.16 -3.98 -9.16
CA ASP A 104 -25.93 -2.82 -10.01
C ASP A 104 -24.51 -2.24 -9.83
N ARG A 105 -24.13 -1.33 -10.73
CA ARG A 105 -22.80 -0.72 -10.71
C ARG A 105 -22.57 0.17 -9.49
N ALA A 106 -23.62 0.77 -8.93
CA ALA A 106 -23.52 1.60 -7.74
C ALA A 106 -23.16 0.76 -6.50
N THR A 107 -23.83 -0.37 -6.35
CA THR A 107 -23.55 -1.37 -5.31
C THR A 107 -22.14 -1.95 -5.48
N ALA A 108 -21.71 -2.22 -6.71
CA ALA A 108 -20.35 -2.70 -6.98
C ALA A 108 -19.28 -1.72 -6.47
N VAL A 109 -19.45 -0.42 -6.72
CA VAL A 109 -18.53 0.63 -6.22
C VAL A 109 -18.53 0.68 -4.70
N GLN A 110 -19.70 0.64 -4.04
CA GLN A 110 -19.80 0.71 -2.58
C GLN A 110 -19.20 -0.50 -1.84
N ARG A 111 -19.10 -1.65 -2.50
CA ARG A 111 -18.54 -2.87 -1.90
C ARG A 111 -17.02 -2.89 -1.85
N VAL A 112 -16.37 -2.11 -2.69
CA VAL A 112 -14.92 -1.99 -2.67
C VAL A 112 -14.57 -0.81 -1.77
N THR A 113 -14.16 -1.12 -0.55
CA THR A 113 -13.70 -0.12 0.41
C THR A 113 -12.38 0.54 -0.05
N PRO A 114 -12.05 1.75 0.44
CA PRO A 114 -10.78 2.39 0.13
C PRO A 114 -9.56 1.53 0.47
N GLU A 115 -9.59 0.80 1.59
CA GLU A 115 -8.48 -0.05 2.04
C GLU A 115 -8.21 -1.21 1.06
N HIS A 116 -9.25 -1.69 0.36
CA HIS A 116 -9.08 -2.66 -0.71
C HIS A 116 -8.35 -2.07 -1.93
N LEU A 117 -8.57 -0.79 -2.24
CA LEU A 117 -7.86 -0.12 -3.34
C LEU A 117 -6.40 0.14 -2.98
N ASP A 118 -6.09 0.51 -1.74
CA ASP A 118 -4.71 0.72 -1.28
C ASP A 118 -3.85 -0.53 -1.49
N GLN A 119 -4.40 -1.73 -1.24
CA GLN A 119 -3.70 -3.00 -1.50
C GLN A 119 -3.34 -3.23 -2.96
N LEU A 120 -3.99 -2.55 -3.90
CA LEU A 120 -3.71 -2.63 -5.34
C LEU A 120 -2.68 -1.61 -5.81
N LEU A 121 -2.40 -0.59 -5.00
CA LEU A 121 -1.50 0.51 -5.36
C LEU A 121 -0.06 0.27 -4.92
N HIS A 122 0.15 -0.55 -3.89
CA HIS A 122 1.46 -0.80 -3.31
C HIS A 122 1.90 -2.26 -3.51
N PRO A 123 3.20 -2.52 -3.72
CA PRO A 123 3.74 -3.88 -3.66
C PRO A 123 3.32 -4.58 -2.37
N THR A 124 3.10 -5.89 -2.41
CA THR A 124 2.83 -6.70 -1.21
C THR A 124 3.83 -7.83 -1.10
N VAL A 125 4.14 -8.27 0.11
CA VAL A 125 4.95 -9.48 0.31
C VAL A 125 4.20 -10.69 -0.26
N ASP A 126 4.91 -11.59 -0.95
CA ASP A 126 4.30 -12.80 -1.49
C ASP A 126 3.71 -13.65 -0.35
N PRO A 127 2.39 -13.90 -0.31
CA PRO A 127 1.76 -14.67 0.76
C PRO A 127 2.20 -16.13 0.81
N LYS A 128 2.91 -16.64 -0.20
CA LYS A 128 3.50 -17.99 -0.20
C LYS A 128 4.87 -18.05 0.48
N THR A 129 5.35 -16.94 1.02
CA THR A 129 6.65 -16.92 1.68
C THR A 129 6.59 -17.53 3.07
N ASP A 130 7.55 -18.41 3.36
CA ASP A 130 7.85 -18.88 4.72
C ASP A 130 8.90 -17.98 5.40
N ALA A 131 9.08 -16.75 4.92
CA ALA A 131 10.08 -15.84 5.45
C ALA A 131 9.83 -15.52 6.93
N ARG A 132 10.93 -15.51 7.69
CA ARG A 132 10.91 -15.27 9.12
C ARG A 132 10.58 -13.80 9.41
N VAL A 133 9.53 -13.59 10.19
CA VAL A 133 9.18 -12.29 10.75
C VAL A 133 10.12 -12.00 11.91
N LEU A 134 10.84 -10.88 11.84
CA LEU A 134 11.68 -10.35 12.91
C LEU A 134 10.83 -9.63 13.95
N ALA A 135 10.00 -8.69 13.50
CA ALA A 135 9.21 -7.83 14.37
C ALA A 135 7.85 -7.52 13.75
N THR A 136 6.89 -7.18 14.60
CA THR A 136 5.58 -6.66 14.18
C THR A 136 5.33 -5.34 14.89
N GLY A 137 5.01 -4.31 14.12
CA GLY A 137 4.57 -3.00 14.59
C GLY A 137 3.23 -2.61 13.99
N LEU A 138 2.94 -1.32 14.02
CA LEU A 138 1.73 -0.74 13.45
C LEU A 138 1.91 -0.51 11.95
N PRO A 139 0.93 -0.90 11.10
CA PRO A 139 0.94 -0.69 9.66
C PRO A 139 0.70 0.79 9.33
N ALA A 140 1.73 1.62 9.44
CA ALA A 140 1.62 3.08 9.38
C ALA A 140 1.37 3.61 7.96
N SER A 141 2.06 3.05 6.98
CA SER A 141 1.92 3.37 5.56
C SER A 141 2.06 2.09 4.72
N PRO A 142 1.09 1.78 3.85
CA PRO A 142 1.00 0.50 3.15
C PRO A 142 2.15 0.27 2.16
N GLY A 143 2.34 -1.00 1.82
CA GLY A 143 3.30 -1.46 0.80
C GLY A 143 4.36 -2.42 1.32
N ALA A 144 5.09 -3.01 0.38
CA ALA A 144 6.20 -3.91 0.64
C ALA A 144 7.46 -3.35 0.00
N ALA A 145 8.47 -3.13 0.81
CA ALA A 145 9.75 -2.58 0.36
C ALA A 145 10.90 -3.29 1.06
N GLN A 146 12.00 -3.45 0.35
CA GLN A 146 13.19 -4.12 0.84
C GLN A 146 14.42 -3.23 0.62
N GLY A 147 15.40 -3.38 1.49
CA GLY A 147 16.63 -2.60 1.43
C GLY A 147 17.62 -2.98 2.51
N GLN A 148 18.80 -2.42 2.42
CA GLN A 148 19.83 -2.50 3.44
C GLN A 148 19.48 -1.59 4.63
N VAL A 149 19.63 -2.10 5.84
CA VAL A 149 19.36 -1.35 7.07
C VAL A 149 20.37 -0.21 7.24
N VAL A 150 19.85 0.98 7.51
CA VAL A 150 20.62 2.17 7.87
C VAL A 150 19.98 2.87 9.07
N PHE A 151 20.80 3.51 9.90
CA PHE A 151 20.36 4.12 11.17
C PHE A 151 20.48 5.66 11.18
N SER A 152 21.08 6.22 10.13
CA SER A 152 21.28 7.65 9.92
C SER A 152 20.54 8.12 8.67
N PRO A 153 19.81 9.25 8.72
CA PRO A 153 19.17 9.82 7.54
C PRO A 153 20.19 10.31 6.49
N ASP A 154 21.36 10.81 6.92
CA ASP A 154 22.42 11.26 6.01
C ASP A 154 22.98 10.08 5.21
N GLU A 155 23.26 8.97 5.90
CA GLU A 155 23.75 7.74 5.27
C GLU A 155 22.69 7.14 4.32
N ALA A 156 21.41 7.23 4.69
CA ALA A 156 20.31 6.79 3.82
C ALA A 156 20.31 7.56 2.50
N GLU A 157 20.55 8.87 2.53
CA GLU A 157 20.64 9.70 1.34
C GLU A 157 21.89 9.39 0.50
N GLU A 158 23.06 9.27 1.12
CA GLU A 158 24.32 8.93 0.44
C GLU A 158 24.21 7.57 -0.27
N MET A 159 23.78 6.54 0.44
CA MET A 159 23.64 5.19 -0.13
C MET A 159 22.58 5.14 -1.23
N ALA A 160 21.49 5.90 -1.10
CA ALA A 160 20.48 5.99 -2.15
C ALA A 160 21.01 6.71 -3.41
N LYS A 161 21.86 7.74 -3.26
CA LYS A 161 22.53 8.41 -4.39
C LYS A 161 23.47 7.46 -5.13
N GLU A 162 24.08 6.50 -4.44
CA GLU A 162 24.88 5.43 -5.01
C GLU A 162 24.05 4.31 -5.66
N GLY A 163 22.71 4.38 -5.57
CA GLY A 163 21.79 3.40 -6.15
C GLY A 163 21.47 2.22 -5.24
N THR A 164 21.88 2.27 -3.96
CA THR A 164 21.56 1.23 -2.98
C THR A 164 20.14 1.43 -2.43
N GLN A 165 19.36 0.35 -2.39
CA GLN A 165 18.06 0.35 -1.73
C GLN A 165 18.25 0.30 -0.22
N VAL A 166 17.71 1.26 0.51
CA VAL A 166 17.89 1.36 1.97
C VAL A 166 16.57 1.34 2.73
N VAL A 167 16.61 0.82 3.96
CA VAL A 167 15.53 0.86 4.95
C VAL A 167 16.03 1.65 6.15
N LEU A 168 15.39 2.78 6.42
CA LEU A 168 15.75 3.65 7.54
C LEU A 168 15.11 3.13 8.83
N VAL A 169 15.94 2.69 9.77
CA VAL A 169 15.52 2.19 11.09
C VAL A 169 15.89 3.21 12.16
N ARG A 170 14.91 3.68 12.93
CA ARG A 170 15.08 4.71 13.97
C ARG A 170 14.30 4.34 15.23
N GLN A 171 14.65 4.91 16.38
CA GLN A 171 13.76 4.86 17.55
C GLN A 171 12.49 5.66 17.27
N GLU A 172 12.67 6.89 16.80
CA GLU A 172 11.63 7.81 16.33
C GLU A 172 12.23 8.72 15.26
N THR A 173 11.40 9.32 14.41
CA THR A 173 11.86 10.29 13.40
C THR A 173 11.52 11.72 13.80
N SER A 174 12.37 12.68 13.44
CA SER A 174 12.10 14.12 13.54
C SER A 174 12.06 14.78 12.15
N PRO A 175 11.67 16.07 12.04
CA PRO A 175 11.76 16.81 10.78
C PRO A 175 13.17 16.83 10.16
N ASP A 176 14.22 16.73 10.97
CA ASP A 176 15.60 16.67 10.50
C ASP A 176 15.91 15.36 9.75
N ASP A 177 15.10 14.31 9.92
CA ASP A 177 15.29 13.03 9.23
C ASP A 177 14.68 13.01 7.81
N PHE A 178 14.06 14.12 7.36
CA PHE A 178 13.23 14.16 6.14
C PHE A 178 13.97 13.71 4.86
N HIS A 179 15.20 14.17 4.64
CA HIS A 179 15.99 13.79 3.46
C HIS A 179 16.26 12.28 3.41
N GLY A 180 16.60 11.68 4.55
CA GLY A 180 16.77 10.23 4.67
C GLY A 180 15.47 9.46 4.46
N MET A 181 14.34 9.98 4.95
CA MET A 181 13.01 9.40 4.73
C MET A 181 12.60 9.41 3.24
N VAL A 182 12.98 10.45 2.50
CA VAL A 182 12.76 10.54 1.04
C VAL A 182 13.60 9.52 0.30
N ALA A 183 14.87 9.38 0.69
CA ALA A 183 15.81 8.44 0.10
C ALA A 183 15.44 6.97 0.34
N ALA A 184 14.93 6.64 1.53
CA ALA A 184 14.64 5.26 1.92
C ALA A 184 13.48 4.61 1.15
N GLN A 185 13.56 3.30 0.96
CA GLN A 185 12.47 2.49 0.38
C GLN A 185 11.39 2.19 1.42
N ALA A 186 11.79 2.01 2.68
CA ALA A 186 10.88 1.84 3.81
C ALA A 186 11.44 2.52 5.07
N ILE A 187 10.55 2.84 5.99
CA ILE A 187 10.87 3.43 7.30
C ILE A 187 10.34 2.52 8.40
N VAL A 188 11.19 2.17 9.35
CA VAL A 188 10.81 1.39 10.55
C VAL A 188 11.14 2.21 11.79
N THR A 189 10.17 2.38 12.68
CA THR A 189 10.39 3.02 13.98
C THR A 189 10.04 2.10 15.14
N ALA A 190 10.89 2.08 16.18
CA ALA A 190 10.64 1.31 17.39
C ALA A 190 9.51 1.92 18.23
N ARG A 191 9.38 3.25 18.21
CA ARG A 191 8.36 4.02 18.92
C ARG A 191 7.49 4.81 17.94
N GLY A 192 6.36 5.30 18.43
CA GLY A 192 5.43 6.12 17.66
C GLY A 192 4.18 5.36 17.21
N GLY A 193 3.06 6.07 17.21
CA GLY A 193 1.76 5.54 16.77
C GLY A 193 1.44 5.83 15.31
N MET A 194 0.21 5.51 14.92
CA MET A 194 -0.33 5.78 13.58
C MET A 194 -0.37 7.27 13.20
N THR A 195 -0.23 8.19 14.17
CA THR A 195 -0.19 9.65 13.97
C THR A 195 1.18 10.26 14.26
N SER A 196 2.22 9.42 14.42
CA SER A 196 3.60 9.88 14.60
C SER A 196 4.15 10.58 13.37
N HIS A 197 5.23 11.33 13.55
CA HIS A 197 5.93 12.02 12.46
C HIS A 197 6.23 11.06 11.29
N ALA A 198 6.84 9.91 11.58
CA ALA A 198 7.14 8.87 10.59
C ALA A 198 5.89 8.44 9.80
N ALA A 199 4.79 8.13 10.50
CA ALA A 199 3.55 7.67 9.89
C ALA A 199 2.92 8.73 8.97
N VAL A 200 2.90 9.99 9.39
CA VAL A 200 2.28 11.08 8.62
C VAL A 200 3.10 11.39 7.36
N VAL A 201 4.41 11.53 7.51
CA VAL A 201 5.31 11.86 6.40
C VAL A 201 5.38 10.70 5.40
N ALA A 202 5.54 9.46 5.88
CA ALA A 202 5.61 8.29 5.00
C ALA A 202 4.33 8.09 4.18
N ARG A 203 3.15 8.27 4.78
CA ARG A 203 1.87 8.25 4.04
C ARG A 203 1.78 9.35 3.01
N GLY A 204 2.19 10.58 3.38
CA GLY A 204 2.20 11.71 2.44
C GLY A 204 3.07 11.47 1.20
N MET A 205 4.11 10.64 1.35
CA MET A 205 5.06 10.30 0.28
C MET A 205 4.79 8.93 -0.38
N GLY A 206 3.77 8.19 0.08
CA GLY A 206 3.49 6.83 -0.41
C GLY A 206 4.62 5.83 -0.14
N LYS A 207 5.46 6.06 0.87
CA LYS A 207 6.55 5.17 1.27
C LYS A 207 6.06 4.15 2.28
N THR A 208 6.52 2.90 2.15
CA THR A 208 6.22 1.84 3.11
C THR A 208 6.71 2.20 4.50
N CYS A 209 5.87 2.09 5.52
CA CYS A 209 6.26 2.42 6.89
C CYS A 209 5.60 1.53 7.93
N VAL A 210 6.43 1.05 8.87
CA VAL A 210 5.99 0.38 10.10
C VAL A 210 6.42 1.23 11.29
N CYS A 211 5.46 1.60 12.13
CA CYS A 211 5.74 2.42 13.32
C CYS A 211 5.48 1.64 14.60
N GLY A 212 6.17 1.99 15.69
CA GLY A 212 5.92 1.39 16.99
C GLY A 212 6.19 -0.12 17.04
N ALA A 213 7.21 -0.59 16.31
CA ALA A 213 7.71 -1.96 16.44
C ALA A 213 8.48 -2.08 17.77
N SER A 214 7.76 -2.16 18.88
CA SER A 214 8.33 -2.04 20.23
C SER A 214 9.30 -3.16 20.62
N SER A 215 9.30 -4.27 19.88
CA SER A 215 10.28 -5.36 20.04
C SER A 215 11.66 -5.04 19.45
N ILE A 216 11.78 -3.96 18.66
CA ILE A 216 13.04 -3.48 18.10
C ILE A 216 13.73 -2.56 19.10
N GLU A 217 14.94 -2.94 19.52
CA GLU A 217 15.82 -2.08 20.29
C GLU A 217 16.96 -1.57 19.38
N VAL A 218 17.02 -0.26 19.16
CA VAL A 218 18.01 0.36 18.26
C VAL A 218 19.22 0.83 19.07
N ASP A 219 20.41 0.37 18.69
CA ASP A 219 21.70 0.82 19.20
C ASP A 219 22.47 1.58 18.12
N TYR A 220 22.41 2.90 18.21
CA TYR A 220 23.11 3.79 17.29
C TYR A 220 24.63 3.73 17.39
N SER A 221 25.19 3.34 18.55
CA SER A 221 26.64 3.29 18.75
C SER A 221 27.27 2.12 17.99
N GLN A 222 26.57 0.98 17.96
CA GLN A 222 26.98 -0.22 17.23
C GLN A 222 26.37 -0.28 15.82
N GLN A 223 25.54 0.67 15.43
CA GLN A 223 24.78 0.68 14.17
C GLN A 223 24.08 -0.67 13.94
N GLN A 224 23.28 -1.10 14.92
CA GLN A 224 22.51 -2.34 14.88
C GLN A 224 21.16 -2.18 15.58
N PHE A 225 20.22 -3.07 15.29
CA PHE A 225 19.06 -3.27 16.14
C PHE A 225 18.93 -4.72 16.56
N SER A 226 18.33 -4.95 17.73
CA SER A 226 18.03 -6.28 18.23
C SER A 226 16.53 -6.54 18.34
N VAL A 227 16.13 -7.79 18.11
CA VAL A 227 14.78 -8.29 18.37
C VAL A 227 14.87 -9.69 18.97
N ASP A 228 14.37 -9.88 20.18
CA ASP A 228 14.33 -11.18 20.88
C ASP A 228 15.67 -11.94 20.87
N GLY A 229 16.80 -11.21 20.98
CA GLY A 229 18.15 -11.76 21.00
C GLY A 229 18.81 -11.94 19.62
N GLU A 230 18.10 -11.68 18.53
CA GLU A 230 18.67 -11.60 17.18
C GLU A 230 19.15 -10.19 16.88
N ILE A 231 20.31 -10.06 16.23
CA ILE A 231 20.95 -8.78 15.94
C ILE A 231 20.99 -8.61 14.42
N VAL A 232 20.53 -7.45 13.95
CA VAL A 232 20.61 -7.03 12.54
C VAL A 232 21.49 -5.80 12.48
N THR A 233 22.59 -5.92 11.74
CA THR A 233 23.59 -4.85 11.61
C THR A 233 23.34 -3.99 10.37
N LYS A 234 23.96 -2.79 10.34
CA LYS A 234 23.94 -1.92 9.17
C LYS A 234 24.39 -2.67 7.92
N GLY A 235 23.69 -2.45 6.81
CA GLY A 235 23.99 -3.09 5.53
C GLY A 235 23.30 -4.45 5.31
N GLU A 236 22.76 -5.06 6.37
CA GLU A 236 21.96 -6.27 6.23
C GLU A 236 20.61 -5.97 5.58
N TRP A 237 20.09 -6.95 4.85
CA TRP A 237 18.82 -6.81 4.14
C TRP A 237 17.65 -7.09 5.06
N VAL A 238 16.63 -6.25 4.98
CA VAL A 238 15.32 -6.48 5.57
C VAL A 238 14.22 -6.19 4.56
N THR A 239 13.08 -6.82 4.74
CA THR A 239 11.86 -6.50 3.99
C THR A 239 10.78 -6.04 4.95
N VAL A 240 10.12 -4.93 4.62
CA VAL A 240 9.11 -4.28 5.43
C VAL A 240 7.78 -4.39 4.70
N ASP A 241 6.76 -4.91 5.39
CA ASP A 241 5.37 -4.95 4.94
C ASP A 241 4.56 -3.96 5.78
N GLY A 242 4.45 -2.74 5.28
CA GLY A 242 3.69 -1.65 5.89
C GLY A 242 2.18 -1.84 5.83
N SER A 243 1.67 -2.83 5.08
CA SER A 243 0.24 -3.17 5.05
C SER A 243 -0.15 -4.06 6.24
N THR A 244 0.75 -4.95 6.67
CA THR A 244 0.51 -5.84 7.82
C THR A 244 1.27 -5.44 9.08
N GLY A 245 2.21 -4.49 8.98
CA GLY A 245 3.05 -4.07 10.10
C GLY A 245 4.25 -5.01 10.35
N ARG A 246 4.53 -5.96 9.46
CA ARG A 246 5.56 -6.98 9.67
C ARG A 246 6.90 -6.55 9.08
N VAL A 247 7.98 -6.86 9.79
CA VAL A 247 9.37 -6.70 9.34
C VAL A 247 9.99 -8.09 9.25
N PHE A 248 10.61 -8.41 8.11
CA PHE A 248 11.19 -9.70 7.80
C PHE A 248 12.70 -9.60 7.65
N LEU A 249 13.41 -10.67 8.03
CA LEU A 249 14.84 -10.78 7.78
C LEU A 249 15.10 -11.12 6.31
N GLY A 250 16.07 -10.44 5.70
CA GLY A 250 16.50 -10.68 4.34
C GLY A 250 15.61 -10.09 3.26
N LYS A 251 15.89 -10.50 2.01
CA LYS A 251 15.09 -10.15 0.83
C LYS A 251 13.94 -11.12 0.69
N VAL A 252 12.72 -10.66 0.90
CA VAL A 252 11.51 -11.46 0.74
C VAL A 252 10.89 -11.13 -0.61
N PRO A 253 10.48 -12.14 -1.40
CA PRO A 253 9.79 -11.90 -2.66
C PRO A 253 8.57 -10.98 -2.47
N THR A 254 8.51 -9.94 -3.29
CA THR A 254 7.37 -9.02 -3.36
C THR A 254 6.65 -9.19 -4.68
N ILE A 255 5.33 -9.01 -4.64
CA ILE A 255 4.47 -9.02 -5.80
C ILE A 255 4.04 -7.57 -6.02
N GLN A 256 4.33 -7.03 -7.19
CA GLN A 256 3.74 -5.78 -7.63
C GLN A 256 2.31 -6.08 -8.12
N PRO A 257 1.26 -5.54 -7.48
CA PRO A 257 -0.08 -5.70 -8.01
C PRO A 257 -0.14 -5.06 -9.40
N SER A 258 -0.69 -5.78 -10.37
CA SER A 258 -1.05 -5.17 -11.63
C SER A 258 -2.45 -4.57 -11.51
N LEU A 259 -2.59 -3.31 -11.91
CA LEU A 259 -3.90 -2.70 -12.09
C LEU A 259 -4.55 -3.34 -13.30
N GLY A 260 -5.40 -4.33 -13.03
CA GLY A 260 -6.12 -5.08 -14.06
C GLY A 260 -7.22 -4.25 -14.74
N THR A 261 -7.81 -4.83 -15.78
CA THR A 261 -8.97 -4.26 -16.49
C THR A 261 -10.13 -3.94 -15.55
N ASP A 262 -10.33 -4.78 -14.55
CA ASP A 262 -11.45 -4.68 -13.60
C ASP A 262 -11.30 -3.44 -12.70
N PHE A 263 -10.08 -3.07 -12.31
CA PHE A 263 -9.83 -1.84 -11.56
C PHE A 263 -10.24 -0.61 -12.37
N HIS A 264 -9.80 -0.52 -13.63
CA HIS A 264 -10.15 0.61 -14.50
C HIS A 264 -11.65 0.66 -14.81
N GLU A 265 -12.31 -0.48 -14.93
CA GLU A 265 -13.76 -0.54 -15.12
C GLU A 265 -14.52 -0.05 -13.88
N LEU A 266 -14.12 -0.49 -12.69
CA LEU A 266 -14.68 -0.02 -11.43
C LEU A 266 -14.48 1.49 -11.24
N MET A 267 -13.27 2.00 -11.51
CA MET A 267 -12.98 3.44 -11.41
C MET A 267 -13.83 4.26 -12.39
N LYS A 268 -14.04 3.79 -13.62
CA LYS A 268 -14.97 4.43 -14.57
C LYS A 268 -16.40 4.49 -14.06
N TRP A 269 -16.84 3.52 -13.25
CA TRP A 269 -18.16 3.58 -12.61
C TRP A 269 -18.15 4.58 -11.46
N ALA A 270 -17.12 4.55 -10.61
CA ALA A 270 -16.96 5.50 -9.52
C ALA A 270 -16.97 6.96 -10.02
N ASP A 271 -16.25 7.25 -11.12
CA ASP A 271 -16.21 8.56 -11.78
C ASP A 271 -17.59 9.05 -12.25
N LYS A 272 -18.50 8.14 -12.62
CA LYS A 272 -19.86 8.51 -13.03
C LYS A 272 -20.77 8.85 -11.87
N PHE A 273 -20.51 8.29 -10.68
CA PHE A 273 -21.34 8.50 -9.50
C PHE A 273 -20.84 9.64 -8.62
N ARG A 274 -19.53 9.94 -8.64
CA ARG A 274 -18.99 11.03 -7.84
C ARG A 274 -19.46 12.39 -8.36
N VAL A 275 -19.67 13.29 -7.41
CA VAL A 275 -19.97 14.71 -7.69
C VAL A 275 -18.72 15.56 -7.53
N LEU A 276 -17.84 15.20 -6.58
CA LEU A 276 -16.61 15.91 -6.31
C LEU A 276 -15.57 15.63 -7.40
N GLY A 277 -14.89 16.70 -7.83
CA GLY A 277 -13.67 16.60 -8.63
C GLY A 277 -12.52 16.06 -7.79
N VAL A 278 -11.69 15.19 -8.36
CA VAL A 278 -10.50 14.66 -7.68
C VAL A 278 -9.26 15.27 -8.33
N ARG A 279 -8.57 16.13 -7.59
CA ARG A 279 -7.30 16.75 -8.00
C ARG A 279 -6.17 16.22 -7.12
N ALA A 280 -4.95 16.27 -7.63
CA ALA A 280 -3.78 15.81 -6.90
C ALA A 280 -3.04 16.96 -6.21
N ASN A 281 -2.33 16.62 -5.15
CA ASN A 281 -1.24 17.45 -4.64
C ASN A 281 0.04 16.93 -5.32
N ALA A 282 0.67 17.75 -6.13
CA ALA A 282 1.81 17.35 -6.94
C ALA A 282 2.73 18.54 -7.18
N ASP A 283 4.01 18.35 -6.86
CA ASP A 283 5.01 19.42 -6.84
C ASP A 283 6.08 19.25 -7.93
N THR A 284 6.13 18.07 -8.58
CA THR A 284 7.05 17.78 -9.68
C THR A 284 6.33 17.31 -10.95
N PRO A 285 6.97 17.40 -12.13
CA PRO A 285 6.40 16.85 -13.37
C PRO A 285 6.12 15.35 -13.30
N LEU A 286 6.97 14.58 -12.60
CA LEU A 286 6.78 13.14 -12.42
C LEU A 286 5.53 12.85 -11.59
N ASP A 287 5.32 13.58 -10.50
CA ASP A 287 4.12 13.44 -9.66
C ASP A 287 2.86 13.82 -10.44
N ALA A 288 2.93 14.92 -11.21
CA ALA A 288 1.82 15.37 -12.06
C ALA A 288 1.43 14.31 -13.10
N LYS A 289 2.43 13.71 -13.76
CA LYS A 289 2.22 12.61 -14.73
C LYS A 289 1.60 11.38 -14.06
N THR A 290 2.10 11.02 -12.89
CA THR A 290 1.63 9.86 -12.12
C THR A 290 0.18 10.06 -11.69
N ALA A 291 -0.11 11.21 -11.07
CA ALA A 291 -1.46 11.61 -10.68
C ALA A 291 -2.44 11.58 -11.86
N ARG A 292 -2.04 12.12 -13.02
CA ARG A 292 -2.85 12.06 -14.25
C ARG A 292 -3.09 10.63 -14.71
N GLY A 293 -2.10 9.74 -14.60
CA GLY A 293 -2.24 8.31 -14.88
C GLY A 293 -3.29 7.61 -14.02
N PHE A 294 -3.49 8.08 -12.79
CA PHE A 294 -4.55 7.62 -11.88
C PHE A 294 -5.91 8.31 -12.07
N GLY A 295 -6.02 9.24 -13.01
CA GLY A 295 -7.29 9.94 -13.31
C GLY A 295 -7.48 11.28 -12.60
N ALA A 296 -6.43 11.87 -12.01
CA ALA A 296 -6.52 13.20 -11.41
C ALA A 296 -6.95 14.27 -12.44
N GLU A 297 -7.93 15.08 -12.09
CA GLU A 297 -8.54 16.13 -12.92
C GLU A 297 -7.81 17.47 -12.78
N GLY A 298 -6.50 17.42 -12.56
CA GLY A 298 -5.63 18.57 -12.33
C GLY A 298 -4.93 18.56 -10.98
N ILE A 299 -4.21 19.64 -10.68
CA ILE A 299 -3.42 19.78 -9.45
C ILE A 299 -4.12 20.78 -8.52
N GLY A 300 -4.64 20.31 -7.39
CA GLY A 300 -5.31 21.13 -6.39
C GLY A 300 -4.35 21.96 -5.54
N LEU A 301 -3.13 21.47 -5.38
CA LEU A 301 -2.07 22.13 -4.63
C LEU A 301 -0.70 21.73 -5.19
N CYS A 302 0.00 22.68 -5.79
CA CYS A 302 1.42 22.62 -6.07
C CYS A 302 2.14 23.51 -5.06
N ARG A 303 2.97 22.92 -4.20
CA ARG A 303 3.74 23.59 -3.15
C ARG A 303 5.06 24.07 -3.72
N THR A 304 5.22 25.38 -3.85
CA THR A 304 6.46 25.95 -4.42
C THR A 304 7.67 25.76 -3.51
N GLU A 305 7.44 25.56 -2.21
CA GLU A 305 8.46 25.27 -1.20
C GLU A 305 9.34 24.08 -1.56
N HIS A 306 8.68 22.98 -1.96
CA HIS A 306 9.36 21.73 -2.27
C HIS A 306 10.22 21.84 -3.52
N MET A 307 9.94 22.84 -4.36
CA MET A 307 10.71 23.14 -5.55
C MET A 307 12.01 23.90 -5.23
N PHE A 308 12.27 24.28 -3.98
CA PHE A 308 13.54 24.89 -3.58
C PHE A 308 14.53 23.90 -2.95
N PHE A 309 14.13 22.66 -2.73
CA PHE A 309 15.03 21.62 -2.25
C PHE A 309 16.03 21.23 -3.34
N GLY A 310 17.31 21.12 -2.97
CA GLY A 310 18.44 20.85 -3.87
C GLY A 310 19.55 21.90 -3.76
N ASP A 311 20.81 21.47 -3.84
CA ASP A 311 22.00 22.26 -3.47
C ASP A 311 22.04 23.66 -4.11
N GLN A 312 21.79 23.74 -5.42
CA GLN A 312 21.81 25.01 -6.15
C GLN A 312 20.66 25.95 -5.75
N ARG A 313 19.48 25.39 -5.49
CA ARG A 313 18.25 26.14 -5.17
C ARG A 313 18.29 26.64 -3.73
N LEU A 314 18.75 25.79 -2.81
CA LEU A 314 19.00 26.15 -1.42
C LEU A 314 20.06 27.25 -1.28
N ALA A 315 21.14 27.18 -2.05
CA ALA A 315 22.15 28.23 -2.06
C ALA A 315 21.57 29.58 -2.49
N ALA A 316 20.78 29.62 -3.57
CA ALA A 316 20.13 30.84 -4.04
C ALA A 316 19.06 31.38 -3.06
N MET A 317 18.31 30.49 -2.39
CA MET A 317 17.38 30.90 -1.33
C MET A 317 18.11 31.47 -0.11
N ARG A 318 19.20 30.85 0.35
CA ARG A 318 20.03 31.37 1.46
C ARG A 318 20.63 32.72 1.12
N GLU A 319 21.11 32.90 -0.11
CA GLU A 319 21.59 34.19 -0.60
C GLU A 319 20.49 35.27 -0.56
N MET A 320 19.27 34.93 -0.96
CA MET A 320 18.11 35.83 -0.88
C MET A 320 17.74 36.19 0.57
N ILE A 321 17.89 35.27 1.51
CA ILE A 321 17.61 35.51 2.94
C ILE A 321 18.66 36.44 3.54
N LEU A 322 19.94 36.23 3.21
CA LEU A 322 21.08 36.97 3.76
C LEU A 322 21.41 38.27 3.00
N ALA A 323 20.70 38.58 1.92
CA ALA A 323 20.98 39.73 1.07
C ALA A 323 20.75 41.07 1.79
N ASP A 324 21.78 41.93 1.79
CA ASP A 324 21.69 43.30 2.29
C ASP A 324 21.02 44.22 1.27
N GLY A 325 19.73 44.47 1.48
CA GLY A 325 18.94 45.42 0.69
C GLY A 325 18.28 44.82 -0.56
N VAL A 326 17.38 45.61 -1.16
CA VAL A 326 16.46 45.16 -2.23
C VAL A 326 17.22 44.68 -3.47
N GLY A 327 18.24 45.41 -3.92
CA GLY A 327 18.98 45.06 -5.14
C GLY A 327 19.80 43.77 -5.04
N ALA A 328 20.33 43.44 -3.86
CA ALA A 328 21.01 42.16 -3.63
C ALA A 328 19.99 41.01 -3.59
N ARG A 329 18.80 41.27 -3.03
CA ARG A 329 17.71 40.30 -2.97
C ARG A 329 17.17 39.94 -4.35
N GLU A 330 16.96 40.93 -5.21
CA GLU A 330 16.50 40.73 -6.60
C GLU A 330 17.48 39.86 -7.39
N LYS A 331 18.79 40.10 -7.26
CA LYS A 331 19.82 39.27 -7.92
C LYS A 331 19.79 37.81 -7.47
N ALA A 332 19.50 37.55 -6.20
CA ALA A 332 19.35 36.18 -5.70
C ALA A 332 18.06 35.52 -6.24
N LEU A 333 16.95 36.26 -6.31
CA LEU A 333 15.69 35.79 -6.90
C LEU A 333 15.82 35.49 -8.40
N ASP A 334 16.60 36.27 -9.15
CA ASP A 334 16.85 36.06 -10.58
C ASP A 334 17.48 34.68 -10.86
N LYS A 335 18.24 34.14 -9.90
CA LYS A 335 18.81 32.78 -10.00
C LYS A 335 17.75 31.70 -9.86
N LEU A 336 16.68 31.95 -9.10
CA LEU A 336 15.58 31.00 -8.87
C LEU A 336 14.58 30.98 -10.03
N LEU A 337 14.41 32.11 -10.72
CA LEU A 337 13.46 32.26 -11.81
C LEU A 337 13.58 31.19 -12.92
N PRO A 338 14.77 30.92 -13.52
CA PRO A 338 14.89 29.91 -14.57
C PRO A 338 14.64 28.48 -14.07
N LEU A 339 14.98 28.20 -12.81
CA LEU A 339 14.80 26.89 -12.19
C LEU A 339 13.30 26.61 -11.96
N GLN A 340 12.60 27.52 -11.30
CA GLN A 340 11.15 27.39 -11.11
C GLN A 340 10.38 27.37 -12.43
N ARG A 341 10.78 28.21 -13.39
CA ARG A 341 10.15 28.23 -14.72
C ARG A 341 10.27 26.86 -15.40
N GLY A 342 11.44 26.21 -15.30
CA GLY A 342 11.65 24.87 -15.84
C GLY A 342 10.68 23.85 -15.26
N ASP A 343 10.53 23.86 -13.93
CA ASP A 343 9.63 22.92 -13.24
C ASP A 343 8.16 23.15 -13.62
N PHE A 344 7.71 24.42 -13.66
CA PHE A 344 6.33 24.74 -14.05
C PHE A 344 6.05 24.38 -15.51
N ILE A 345 6.99 24.58 -16.44
CA ILE A 345 6.84 24.13 -17.82
C ILE A 345 6.64 22.61 -17.86
N GLY A 346 7.39 21.86 -17.05
CA GLY A 346 7.21 20.41 -16.91
C GLY A 346 5.82 20.05 -16.38
N ILE A 347 5.39 20.68 -15.29
CA ILE A 347 4.07 20.44 -14.68
C ILE A 347 2.93 20.77 -15.65
N PHE A 348 2.97 21.93 -16.31
CA PHE A 348 1.94 22.32 -17.28
C PHE A 348 1.89 21.40 -18.50
N ARG A 349 3.04 20.88 -18.93
CA ARG A 349 3.10 19.90 -20.03
C ARG A 349 2.40 18.60 -19.64
N GLU A 350 2.70 18.07 -18.45
CA GLU A 350 2.10 16.82 -17.97
C GLU A 350 0.61 16.98 -17.64
N MET A 351 0.17 18.17 -17.22
CA MET A 351 -1.24 18.50 -16.95
C MET A 351 -1.94 19.24 -18.10
N ALA A 352 -1.47 19.09 -19.34
CA ALA A 352 -2.09 19.73 -20.49
C ALA A 352 -3.61 19.42 -20.58
N GLY A 353 -4.42 20.49 -20.54
CA GLY A 353 -5.88 20.43 -20.57
C GLY A 353 -6.57 20.44 -19.19
N PHE A 354 -5.80 20.44 -18.08
CA PHE A 354 -6.33 20.42 -16.72
C PHE A 354 -5.86 21.63 -15.89
N PRO A 355 -6.64 22.06 -14.88
CA PRO A 355 -6.27 23.19 -14.03
C PRO A 355 -5.13 22.83 -13.06
N VAL A 356 -4.15 23.72 -12.94
CA VAL A 356 -3.03 23.61 -11.99
C VAL A 356 -3.08 24.79 -11.01
N THR A 357 -3.27 24.49 -9.73
CA THR A 357 -3.31 25.48 -8.66
C THR A 357 -1.95 25.53 -7.96
N ILE A 358 -1.29 26.69 -8.05
CA ILE A 358 0.05 26.92 -7.51
C ILE A 358 -0.07 27.76 -6.25
N ARG A 359 0.48 27.28 -5.14
CA ARG A 359 0.56 28.03 -3.90
C ARG A 359 1.90 28.76 -3.85
N LEU A 360 1.84 30.07 -3.60
CA LEU A 360 3.03 30.89 -3.36
C LEU A 360 3.76 30.42 -2.09
N LEU A 361 4.97 30.95 -1.89
CA LEU A 361 5.84 30.61 -0.77
C LEU A 361 5.11 30.81 0.59
N ASP A 362 4.94 29.73 1.32
CA ASP A 362 4.25 29.60 2.61
C ASP A 362 5.14 29.53 3.87
N PRO A 363 6.36 28.94 3.85
CA PRO A 363 7.12 28.67 5.06
C PRO A 363 7.80 29.95 5.55
N PRO A 364 7.96 30.09 6.87
CA PRO A 364 8.76 31.16 7.43
C PRO A 364 10.22 31.01 6.97
N LEU A 365 10.94 32.12 6.94
CA LEU A 365 12.34 32.13 6.51
C LEU A 365 13.32 31.48 7.51
N HIS A 366 12.87 31.24 8.76
CA HIS A 366 13.71 30.81 9.88
C HIS A 366 13.89 29.29 9.97
#